data_AF-A0A4R8M5P1-F1
#
_entry.id   AF-A0A4R8M5P1-F1
#
_cell.length_a   1.000
_cell.length_b   1.000
_cell.length_c   1.000
_cell.angle_alpha   90.00
_cell.angle_beta   90.00
_cell.angle_gamma   90.00
#
_symmetry.space_group_name_H-M   'P 1'
#
loop_
_entity.id
_entity.type
_entity.pdbx_description
1 polymer ?
#
loop_
_entity_poly.entity_id
_entity_poly.type
_entity_poly.pdbx_seq_one_letter_code
_entity_poly.pdbx_strand_id
1 'polypeptide(L)'
;MDTIGFARWSDNQPLLEATEKFAAAAKNYLAVRDSTETDDRIAARKLWQILSTQYWDVLVSLVDAHTEDLPDELLFDDRERLFIDFGYVSDELTPASPALREALSPKAAPGLFQYYTFSDFIAEAYSMIMGKPVTPPRNGFSPEGKAVQMRRQLDGLKSRIKIILPVVLAKQGALPSETDHLLSDLQQCLESYTEVSMRTRGYREAQEKEKQQMAVDHHAFVEAEKRIASFLKGNGEEGGGLDENEIQKVTGLLESAKNLARNIVFATQEISKWERRVKKTAAELEGIPPAVRRRKLKDLIFSKKEYISLTAKSARRDPSQLCQSQKPPLSLDRAAAIVEELAALDPEMLVVARIRMYGIPRVIVVPGQGYGTYDWSDHTLLLPAFPLNNLPEKAAAYALGTFRWDSDEDRVIKNSYELIKENRGKSILDLSSSFYRDYFLWLTKEKKGYRILPRNSHKVFVQMFSARSQE
;
A
#
# COMPACT_ATOMS: atom_id res chain seq x y z
N MET A 1 12.66 15.66 -33.17
CA MET A 1 11.89 15.51 -31.92
C MET A 1 11.60 14.03 -31.78
N ASP A 2 12.11 13.39 -30.73
CA ASP A 2 11.65 12.06 -30.37
C ASP A 2 10.23 12.21 -29.81
N THR A 3 9.24 12.06 -30.69
CA THR A 3 7.83 12.00 -30.33
C THR A 3 7.57 10.79 -29.42
N ILE A 4 6.41 10.74 -28.76
CA ILE A 4 5.93 9.49 -28.15
C ILE A 4 5.84 8.47 -29.30
N GLY A 5 6.85 7.61 -29.42
CA GLY A 5 6.96 6.60 -30.45
C GLY A 5 7.00 5.23 -29.80
N PHE A 6 5.89 4.52 -29.79
CA PHE A 6 5.87 3.12 -29.38
C PHE A 6 6.24 2.28 -30.60
N ALA A 7 7.53 2.03 -30.78
CA ALA A 7 8.07 1.39 -32.00
C ALA A 7 7.41 0.05 -32.34
N ARG A 8 6.94 -0.70 -31.32
CA ARG A 8 6.18 -1.95 -31.48
C ARG A 8 4.88 -1.77 -32.27
N TRP A 9 4.29 -0.59 -32.22
CA TRP A 9 2.94 -0.32 -32.72
C TRP A 9 2.96 0.67 -33.90
N SER A 10 4.02 0.66 -34.69
CA SER A 10 4.17 1.55 -35.86
C SER A 10 3.06 1.41 -36.89
N ASP A 11 2.32 0.29 -36.86
CA ASP A 11 1.28 -0.05 -37.84
C ASP A 11 -0.14 0.07 -37.25
N ASN A 12 -0.27 0.36 -35.94
CA ASN A 12 -1.57 0.48 -35.28
C ASN A 12 -2.16 1.90 -35.47
N GLN A 13 -3.03 2.08 -36.47
CA GLN A 13 -3.60 3.38 -36.85
C GLN A 13 -4.24 4.17 -35.69
N PRO A 14 -5.12 3.58 -34.84
CA PRO A 14 -5.72 4.33 -33.73
C PRO A 14 -4.68 4.89 -32.74
N LEU A 15 -3.64 4.12 -32.42
CA LEU A 15 -2.57 4.57 -31.54
C LEU A 15 -1.70 5.64 -32.22
N LEU A 16 -1.40 5.49 -33.51
CA LEU A 16 -0.70 6.52 -34.28
C LEU A 16 -1.45 7.84 -34.24
N GLU A 17 -2.74 7.86 -34.57
CA GLU A 17 -3.57 9.07 -34.52
C GLU A 17 -3.56 9.74 -33.14
N ALA A 18 -3.67 8.95 -32.06
CA ALA A 18 -3.62 9.45 -30.69
C ALA A 18 -2.24 10.07 -30.36
N THR A 19 -1.15 9.41 -30.74
CA THR A 19 0.22 9.89 -30.50
C THR A 19 0.59 11.11 -31.36
N GLU A 20 0.11 11.18 -32.61
CA GLU A 20 0.30 12.35 -33.50
C GLU A 20 -0.43 13.58 -32.97
N LYS A 21 -1.69 13.40 -32.53
CA LYS A 21 -2.48 14.47 -31.90
C LYS A 21 -1.79 14.99 -30.63
N PHE A 22 -1.25 14.07 -29.82
CA PHE A 22 -0.45 14.42 -28.64
C PHE A 22 0.82 15.18 -29.03
N ALA A 23 1.58 14.70 -30.02
CA ALA A 23 2.82 15.32 -30.48
C ALA A 23 2.59 16.72 -31.04
N ALA A 24 1.50 16.95 -31.77
CA ALA A 24 1.12 18.27 -32.27
C ALA A 24 0.83 19.24 -31.13
N ALA A 25 0.06 18.82 -30.12
CA ALA A 25 -0.19 19.63 -28.93
C ALA A 25 1.10 19.90 -28.13
N ALA A 26 2.00 18.91 -28.05
CA ALA A 26 3.29 19.04 -27.36
C ALA A 26 4.18 20.07 -28.05
N LYS A 27 4.28 20.02 -29.38
CA LYS A 27 5.03 21.02 -30.16
C LYS A 27 4.51 22.44 -29.90
N ASN A 28 3.20 22.62 -29.90
CA ASN A 28 2.59 23.92 -29.61
C ASN A 28 2.87 24.38 -28.18
N TYR A 29 2.82 23.47 -27.20
CA TYR A 29 3.15 23.77 -25.80
C TYR A 29 4.62 24.21 -25.66
N LEU A 30 5.55 23.44 -26.25
CA LEU A 30 6.99 23.73 -26.20
C LEU A 30 7.34 25.10 -26.80
N ALA A 31 6.61 25.54 -27.83
CA ALA A 31 6.82 26.84 -28.45
C ALA A 31 6.50 28.04 -27.53
N VAL A 32 5.65 27.85 -26.52
CA VAL A 32 5.16 28.95 -25.66
C VAL A 32 5.47 28.78 -24.17
N ARG A 33 5.90 27.59 -23.72
CA ARG A 33 6.02 27.27 -22.28
C ARG A 33 6.99 28.18 -21.51
N ASP A 34 8.06 28.61 -22.16
CA ASP A 34 9.15 29.39 -21.56
C ASP A 34 8.99 30.89 -21.82
N SER A 35 7.89 31.29 -22.49
CA SER A 35 7.60 32.69 -22.78
C SER A 35 7.19 33.46 -21.52
N THR A 36 7.66 34.70 -21.42
CA THR A 36 7.29 35.64 -20.35
C THR A 36 5.97 36.37 -20.63
N GLU A 37 5.49 36.32 -21.87
CA GLU A 37 4.27 37.03 -22.30
C GLU A 37 3.01 36.46 -21.65
N THR A 38 2.05 37.33 -21.32
CA THR A 38 0.84 36.91 -20.59
C THR A 38 -0.04 35.97 -21.40
N ASP A 39 -0.23 36.26 -22.69
CA ASP A 39 -1.05 35.43 -23.58
C ASP A 39 -0.43 34.06 -23.81
N ASP A 40 0.91 33.99 -23.96
CA ASP A 40 1.64 32.74 -24.09
C ASP A 40 1.56 31.89 -22.82
N ARG A 41 1.64 32.50 -21.63
CA ARG A 41 1.45 31.78 -20.36
C ARG A 41 0.03 31.21 -20.22
N ILE A 42 -0.99 31.94 -20.71
CA ILE A 42 -2.37 31.43 -20.76
C ILE A 42 -2.48 30.28 -21.76
N ALA A 43 -1.87 30.42 -22.94
CA ALA A 43 -1.83 29.38 -23.97
C ALA A 43 -1.11 28.12 -23.47
N ALA A 44 0.04 28.25 -22.83
CA ALA A 44 0.82 27.15 -22.25
C ALA A 44 -0.02 26.35 -21.24
N ARG A 45 -0.75 27.01 -20.35
CA ARG A 45 -1.65 26.33 -19.39
C ARG A 45 -2.78 25.56 -20.08
N LYS A 46 -3.41 26.16 -21.10
CA LYS A 46 -4.46 25.48 -21.88
C LYS A 46 -3.91 24.27 -22.63
N LEU A 47 -2.76 24.42 -23.27
CA LEU A 47 -2.08 23.33 -23.98
C LEU A 47 -1.65 22.21 -23.04
N TRP A 48 -1.20 22.54 -21.82
CA TRP A 48 -0.90 21.55 -20.80
C TRP A 48 -2.15 20.75 -20.37
N GLN A 49 -3.29 21.40 -20.20
CA GLN A 49 -4.57 20.71 -19.92
C GLN A 49 -5.01 19.80 -21.07
N ILE A 50 -4.77 20.22 -22.31
CA ILE A 50 -5.00 19.40 -23.50
C ILE A 50 -4.10 18.16 -23.47
N LEU A 51 -2.80 18.33 -23.22
CA LEU A 51 -1.85 17.22 -23.12
C LEU A 51 -2.22 16.24 -21.99
N SER A 52 -2.59 16.76 -20.82
CA SER A 52 -3.09 15.97 -19.69
C SER A 52 -4.33 15.15 -20.06
N THR A 53 -5.23 15.69 -20.86
CA THR A 53 -6.40 14.95 -21.36
C THR A 53 -5.98 13.88 -22.37
N GLN A 54 -5.13 14.24 -23.32
CA GLN A 54 -4.65 13.35 -24.39
C GLN A 54 -3.76 12.21 -23.87
N TYR A 55 -3.12 12.37 -22.71
CA TYR A 55 -2.41 11.28 -22.02
C TYR A 55 -3.32 10.04 -21.89
N TRP A 56 -4.58 10.25 -21.48
CA TRP A 56 -5.55 9.17 -21.31
C TRP A 56 -5.99 8.57 -22.65
N ASP A 57 -6.10 9.39 -23.69
CA ASP A 57 -6.42 8.91 -25.04
C ASP A 57 -5.31 7.99 -25.57
N VAL A 58 -4.04 8.39 -25.39
CA VAL A 58 -2.88 7.59 -25.76
C VAL A 58 -2.80 6.31 -24.92
N LEU A 59 -2.98 6.39 -23.60
CA LEU A 59 -2.96 5.23 -22.71
C LEU A 59 -4.01 4.19 -23.11
N VAL A 60 -5.24 4.62 -23.33
CA VAL A 60 -6.33 3.70 -23.71
C VAL A 60 -6.09 3.11 -25.10
N SER A 61 -5.61 3.90 -26.05
CA SER A 61 -5.27 3.41 -27.40
C SER A 61 -4.14 2.37 -27.34
N LEU A 62 -3.16 2.57 -26.45
CA LEU A 62 -2.08 1.63 -26.21
C LEU A 62 -2.60 0.32 -25.61
N VAL A 63 -3.48 0.39 -24.60
CA VAL A 63 -4.13 -0.80 -24.04
C VAL A 63 -5.01 -1.50 -25.09
N ASP A 64 -5.73 -0.73 -25.91
CA ASP A 64 -6.55 -1.29 -27.00
C ASP A 64 -5.70 -2.04 -28.03
N ALA A 65 -4.54 -1.50 -28.42
CA ALA A 65 -3.60 -2.17 -29.32
C ALA A 65 -3.06 -3.48 -28.73
N HIS A 66 -2.62 -3.46 -27.46
CA HIS A 66 -2.13 -4.67 -26.79
C HIS A 66 -3.21 -5.75 -26.60
N THR A 67 -4.48 -5.36 -26.53
CA THR A 67 -5.59 -6.29 -26.26
C THR A 67 -6.33 -6.76 -27.51
N GLU A 68 -5.92 -6.30 -28.70
CA GLU A 68 -6.54 -6.64 -29.98
C GLU A 68 -6.48 -8.15 -30.26
N ASP A 69 -5.29 -8.75 -30.12
CA ASP A 69 -5.05 -10.19 -30.35
C ASP A 69 -5.42 -11.08 -29.16
N LEU A 70 -5.99 -10.51 -28.10
CA LEU A 70 -6.40 -11.23 -26.88
C LEU A 70 -5.26 -12.11 -26.29
N PRO A 71 -4.07 -11.53 -26.04
CA PRO A 71 -2.92 -12.30 -25.54
C PRO A 71 -3.23 -12.99 -24.21
N ASP A 72 -2.52 -14.07 -23.90
CA ASP A 72 -2.69 -14.73 -22.59
C ASP A 72 -2.16 -13.88 -21.43
N GLU A 73 -1.20 -13.00 -21.70
CA GLU A 73 -0.59 -12.09 -20.74
C GLU A 73 -0.43 -10.69 -21.35
N LEU A 74 -0.74 -9.65 -20.57
CA LEU A 74 -0.58 -8.26 -20.99
C LEU A 74 0.76 -7.70 -20.48
N LEU A 75 1.73 -7.50 -21.39
CA LEU A 75 3.09 -7.08 -21.05
C LEU A 75 3.51 -5.79 -21.72
N PHE A 76 3.73 -4.76 -20.90
CA PHE A 76 4.27 -3.48 -21.33
C PHE A 76 5.81 -3.46 -21.28
N ASP A 77 6.46 -2.94 -22.33
CA ASP A 77 7.90 -2.66 -22.30
C ASP A 77 8.27 -1.43 -21.47
N ASP A 78 9.56 -1.19 -21.31
CA ASP A 78 10.07 -0.09 -20.49
C ASP A 78 9.61 1.28 -21.00
N ARG A 79 9.48 1.50 -22.32
CA ARG A 79 9.02 2.80 -22.85
C ARG A 79 7.54 3.01 -22.56
N GLU A 80 6.73 1.97 -22.75
CA GLU A 80 5.32 1.96 -22.40
C GLU A 80 5.12 2.19 -20.90
N ARG A 81 5.91 1.51 -20.06
CA ARG A 81 5.85 1.67 -18.59
C ARG A 81 6.30 3.05 -18.12
N LEU A 82 7.33 3.64 -18.71
CA LEU A 82 7.70 5.03 -18.41
C LEU A 82 6.54 6.00 -18.63
N PHE A 83 5.78 5.78 -19.69
CA PHE A 83 4.58 6.56 -19.98
C PHE A 83 3.42 6.21 -19.01
N ILE A 84 3.10 4.94 -18.81
CA ILE A 84 1.96 4.50 -17.98
C ILE A 84 2.19 4.81 -16.50
N ASP A 85 3.34 4.46 -15.95
CA ASP A 85 3.58 4.48 -14.51
C ASP A 85 4.03 5.85 -14.01
N PHE A 86 4.68 6.65 -14.87
CA PHE A 86 5.29 7.92 -14.49
C PHE A 86 4.86 9.12 -15.35
N GLY A 87 4.11 8.90 -16.43
CA GLY A 87 3.73 9.98 -17.36
C GLY A 87 4.94 10.61 -18.05
N TYR A 88 6.02 9.86 -18.22
CA TYR A 88 7.21 10.33 -18.94
C TYR A 88 7.05 10.16 -20.44
N VAL A 89 7.44 11.20 -21.19
CA VAL A 89 7.32 11.27 -22.65
C VAL A 89 8.69 11.43 -23.30
N SER A 90 9.37 12.51 -22.96
CA SER A 90 10.72 12.84 -23.42
C SER A 90 11.33 13.84 -22.44
N ASP A 91 12.66 13.94 -22.42
CA ASP A 91 13.35 14.92 -21.57
C ASP A 91 13.02 16.37 -21.97
N GLU A 92 12.65 16.58 -23.24
CA GLU A 92 12.21 17.88 -23.73
C GLU A 92 10.84 18.25 -23.14
N LEU A 93 9.84 17.38 -23.22
CA LEU A 93 8.47 17.72 -22.77
C LEU A 93 8.28 17.56 -21.26
N THR A 94 8.84 16.49 -20.70
CA THR A 94 8.69 16.08 -19.30
C THR A 94 10.07 15.84 -18.68
N PRO A 95 10.83 16.90 -18.34
CA PRO A 95 12.15 16.74 -17.73
C PRO A 95 12.07 15.91 -16.46
N ALA A 96 12.81 14.80 -16.40
CA ALA A 96 12.73 13.82 -15.32
C ALA A 96 14.07 13.56 -14.64
N SER A 97 14.00 12.97 -13.46
CA SER A 97 15.18 12.48 -12.74
C SER A 97 15.86 11.34 -13.50
N PRO A 98 17.21 11.25 -13.50
CA PRO A 98 17.92 10.06 -13.99
C PRO A 98 17.47 8.76 -13.31
N ALA A 99 17.03 8.84 -12.04
CA ALA A 99 16.52 7.70 -11.26
C ALA A 99 15.17 7.15 -11.77
N LEU A 100 14.53 7.80 -12.74
CA LEU A 100 13.23 7.38 -13.28
C LEU A 100 13.27 5.96 -13.87
N ARG A 101 14.31 5.66 -14.66
CA ARG A 101 14.47 4.33 -15.27
C ARG A 101 14.76 3.27 -14.22
N GLU A 102 15.56 3.62 -13.22
CA GLU A 102 15.89 2.71 -12.11
C GLU A 102 14.63 2.34 -11.32
N ALA A 103 13.63 3.22 -11.23
CA ALA A 103 12.37 2.98 -10.54
C ALA A 103 11.44 1.95 -11.22
N LEU A 104 11.75 1.49 -12.44
CA LEU A 104 11.01 0.40 -13.11
C LEU A 104 11.33 -1.00 -12.58
N SER A 105 12.44 -1.14 -11.87
CA SER A 105 13.02 -2.42 -11.42
C SER A 105 12.93 -2.76 -9.91
N PRO A 106 12.68 -1.85 -8.96
CA PRO A 106 12.74 -2.19 -7.54
C PRO A 106 11.60 -3.13 -7.18
N LYS A 107 11.94 -4.21 -6.48
CA LYS A 107 10.96 -5.19 -5.99
C LYS A 107 10.44 -4.78 -4.62
N ALA A 108 9.12 -4.75 -4.47
CA ALA A 108 8.53 -4.57 -3.15
C ALA A 108 8.91 -5.75 -2.24
N ALA A 109 9.27 -5.45 -1.00
CA ALA A 109 9.46 -6.49 0.00
C ALA A 109 8.12 -7.22 0.25
N PRO A 110 8.13 -8.52 0.56
CA PRO A 110 6.92 -9.22 0.97
C PRO A 110 6.41 -8.61 2.29
N GLY A 111 5.13 -8.29 2.33
CA GLY A 111 4.51 -7.60 3.46
C GLY A 111 3.02 -7.88 3.55
N LEU A 112 2.35 -7.11 4.42
CA LEU A 112 0.91 -7.13 4.58
C LEU A 112 0.21 -6.76 3.27
N PHE A 113 0.65 -5.66 2.63
CA PHE A 113 0.01 -5.16 1.41
C PHE A 113 0.57 -5.85 0.15
N GLN A 114 -0.17 -5.74 -0.95
CA GLN A 114 0.29 -6.10 -2.28
C GLN A 114 0.57 -4.81 -3.07
N TYR A 115 1.74 -4.71 -3.67
CA TYR A 115 2.21 -3.49 -4.33
C TYR A 115 2.22 -3.66 -5.86
N TYR A 116 1.72 -2.64 -6.55
CA TYR A 116 1.57 -2.60 -8.01
C TYR A 116 2.09 -1.28 -8.56
N THR A 117 2.69 -1.31 -9.74
CA THR A 117 2.67 -0.13 -10.62
C THR A 117 1.30 0.01 -11.29
N PHE A 118 1.03 1.13 -11.96
CA PHE A 118 -0.23 1.30 -12.66
C PHE A 118 -0.37 0.33 -13.84
N SER A 119 0.73 0.03 -14.53
CA SER A 119 0.83 -1.00 -15.57
C SER A 119 0.53 -2.41 -15.03
N ASP A 120 1.05 -2.78 -13.85
CA ASP A 120 0.71 -4.07 -13.19
C ASP A 120 -0.81 -4.16 -12.90
N PHE A 121 -1.42 -3.06 -12.43
CA PHE A 121 -2.86 -3.01 -12.17
C PHE A 121 -3.68 -3.22 -13.45
N ILE A 122 -3.28 -2.60 -14.57
CA ILE A 122 -3.95 -2.77 -15.87
C ILE A 122 -3.81 -4.22 -16.36
N ALA A 123 -2.63 -4.84 -16.21
CA ALA A 123 -2.40 -6.24 -16.58
C ALA A 123 -3.22 -7.23 -15.75
N GLU A 124 -3.33 -7.02 -14.43
CA GLU A 124 -4.20 -7.81 -13.56
C GLU A 124 -5.67 -7.65 -13.95
N ALA A 125 -6.12 -6.41 -14.17
CA ALA A 125 -7.49 -6.12 -14.57
C ALA A 125 -7.84 -6.76 -15.92
N TYR A 126 -6.93 -6.68 -16.90
CA TYR A 126 -7.06 -7.38 -18.18
C TYR A 126 -7.25 -8.87 -17.98
N SER A 127 -6.38 -9.50 -17.20
CA SER A 127 -6.40 -10.95 -17.00
C SER A 127 -7.73 -11.40 -16.38
N MET A 128 -8.19 -10.68 -15.34
CA MET A 128 -9.48 -10.95 -14.71
C MET A 128 -10.66 -10.72 -15.66
N ILE A 129 -10.65 -9.63 -16.44
CA ILE A 129 -11.76 -9.26 -17.34
C ILE A 129 -11.82 -10.18 -18.56
N MET A 130 -10.68 -10.63 -19.07
CA MET A 130 -10.64 -11.55 -20.21
C MET A 130 -10.79 -13.02 -19.82
N GLY A 131 -10.73 -13.35 -18.53
CA GLY A 131 -10.73 -14.73 -18.07
C GLY A 131 -9.43 -15.46 -18.43
N LYS A 132 -8.32 -14.73 -18.47
CA LYS A 132 -6.97 -15.25 -18.70
C LYS A 132 -6.30 -15.60 -17.35
N PRO A 133 -5.20 -16.38 -17.35
CA PRO A 133 -4.41 -16.60 -16.15
C PRO A 133 -4.01 -15.26 -15.53
N VAL A 134 -4.30 -15.06 -14.24
CA VAL A 134 -4.02 -13.78 -13.59
C VAL A 134 -2.53 -13.66 -13.30
N THR A 135 -1.90 -12.68 -13.94
CA THR A 135 -0.48 -12.40 -13.76
C THR A 135 -0.22 -11.69 -12.42
N PRO A 136 0.73 -12.17 -11.61
CA PRO A 136 1.18 -11.42 -10.43
C PRO A 136 1.89 -10.13 -10.84
N PRO A 137 1.93 -9.10 -9.98
CA PRO A 137 2.67 -7.87 -10.29
C PRO A 137 4.15 -8.17 -10.55
N ARG A 138 4.71 -7.56 -11.60
CA ARG A 138 6.06 -7.88 -12.13
C ARG A 138 7.16 -7.70 -11.08
N ASN A 139 7.01 -6.68 -10.25
CA ASN A 139 7.95 -6.33 -9.18
C ASN A 139 7.42 -6.70 -7.78
N GLY A 140 6.41 -7.57 -7.71
CA GLY A 140 5.85 -8.08 -6.46
C GLY A 140 5.83 -9.61 -6.41
N PHE A 141 4.97 -10.15 -5.55
CA PHE A 141 4.78 -11.58 -5.35
C PHE A 141 3.38 -12.00 -5.79
N SER A 142 3.19 -13.26 -6.22
CA SER A 142 1.83 -13.83 -6.20
C SER A 142 1.33 -13.94 -4.75
N PRO A 143 0.00 -14.02 -4.51
CA PRO A 143 -0.55 -14.22 -3.17
C PRO A 143 0.11 -15.40 -2.41
N GLU A 144 0.30 -16.53 -3.09
CA GLU A 144 0.91 -17.74 -2.53
C GLU A 144 2.41 -17.54 -2.31
N GLY A 145 3.11 -16.98 -3.31
CA GLY A 145 4.54 -16.69 -3.24
C GLY A 145 4.88 -15.74 -2.09
N LYS A 146 4.00 -14.76 -1.84
CA LYS A 146 4.10 -13.82 -0.72
C LYS A 146 4.04 -14.55 0.62
N ALA A 147 3.02 -15.40 0.81
CA ALA A 147 2.85 -16.18 2.04
C ALA A 147 4.05 -17.12 2.29
N VAL A 148 4.56 -17.80 1.25
CA VAL A 148 5.75 -18.66 1.36
C VAL A 148 6.98 -17.85 1.76
N GLN A 149 7.20 -16.69 1.15
CA GLN A 149 8.36 -15.86 1.45
C GLN A 149 8.29 -15.29 2.88
N MET A 150 7.11 -14.90 3.35
CA MET A 150 6.92 -14.42 4.72
C MET A 150 7.16 -15.53 5.76
N ARG A 151 6.73 -16.77 5.48
CA ARG A 151 7.04 -17.94 6.33
C ARG A 151 8.55 -18.18 6.43
N ARG A 152 9.27 -18.11 5.31
CA ARG A 152 10.76 -18.19 5.31
C ARG A 152 11.41 -17.08 6.14
N GLN A 153 10.89 -15.86 6.05
CA GLN A 153 11.35 -14.74 6.88
C GLN A 153 11.08 -14.98 8.37
N LEU A 154 9.92 -15.56 8.71
CA LEU A 154 9.58 -15.92 10.08
C LEU A 154 10.51 -17.01 10.62
N ASP A 155 10.83 -18.03 9.84
CA ASP A 155 11.79 -19.06 10.24
C ASP A 155 13.20 -18.48 10.47
N GLY A 156 13.60 -17.51 9.64
CA GLY A 156 14.82 -16.74 9.86
C GLY A 156 14.80 -15.95 11.17
N LEU A 157 13.68 -15.32 11.52
CA LEU A 157 13.51 -14.63 12.81
C LEU A 157 13.52 -15.61 13.99
N LYS A 158 12.80 -16.73 13.91
CA LYS A 158 12.81 -17.80 14.92
C LYS A 158 14.23 -18.32 15.16
N SER A 159 15.01 -18.52 14.10
CA SER A 159 16.41 -18.94 14.18
C SER A 159 17.29 -17.91 14.88
N ARG A 160 17.11 -16.62 14.59
CA ARG A 160 17.83 -15.53 15.27
C ARG A 160 17.45 -15.42 16.75
N ILE A 161 16.17 -15.56 17.08
CA ILE A 161 15.68 -15.57 18.46
C ILE A 161 16.31 -16.75 19.23
N LYS A 162 16.37 -17.95 18.62
CA LYS A 162 17.01 -19.14 19.20
C LYS A 162 18.47 -18.94 19.55
N ILE A 163 19.19 -18.09 18.81
CA ILE A 163 20.61 -17.80 19.05
C ILE A 163 20.78 -16.71 20.11
N ILE A 164 20.01 -15.63 20.01
CA ILE A 164 20.23 -14.41 20.81
C ILE A 164 19.59 -14.54 22.20
N LEU A 165 18.38 -15.09 22.28
CA LEU A 165 17.62 -15.13 23.53
C LEU A 165 18.34 -15.91 24.65
N PRO A 166 18.92 -17.11 24.41
CA PRO A 166 19.66 -17.82 25.46
C PRO A 166 20.82 -17.03 26.04
N VAL A 167 21.58 -16.32 25.20
CA VAL A 167 22.72 -15.51 25.65
C VAL A 167 22.24 -14.38 26.56
N VAL A 168 21.13 -13.74 26.21
CA VAL A 168 20.54 -12.64 26.99
C VAL A 168 19.94 -13.13 28.30
N LEU A 169 19.18 -14.23 28.27
CA LEU A 169 18.55 -14.78 29.47
C LEU A 169 19.58 -15.38 30.45
N ALA A 170 20.66 -15.99 29.95
CA ALA A 170 21.75 -16.51 30.79
C ALA A 170 22.44 -15.39 31.60
N LYS A 171 22.62 -14.19 31.02
CA LYS A 171 23.13 -13.02 31.75
C LYS A 171 22.22 -12.59 32.90
N GLN A 172 20.93 -12.92 32.83
CA GLN A 172 19.93 -12.66 33.86
C GLN A 172 19.65 -13.87 34.76
N GLY A 173 20.52 -14.89 34.71
CA GLY A 173 20.46 -16.05 35.60
C GLY A 173 19.43 -17.11 35.21
N ALA A 174 18.86 -17.05 34.01
CA ALA A 174 17.95 -18.10 33.53
C ALA A 174 18.70 -19.43 33.36
N LEU A 175 18.09 -20.53 33.81
CA LEU A 175 18.65 -21.86 33.61
C LEU A 175 18.55 -22.28 32.13
N PRO A 176 19.49 -23.08 31.60
CA PRO A 176 19.41 -23.56 30.22
C PRO A 176 18.11 -24.31 29.92
N SER A 177 17.65 -25.17 30.82
CA SER A 177 16.39 -25.92 30.67
C SER A 177 15.15 -25.02 30.66
N GLU A 178 15.14 -23.96 31.47
CA GLU A 178 14.06 -22.96 31.48
C GLU A 178 14.06 -22.17 30.16
N THR A 179 15.24 -21.77 29.69
CA THR A 179 15.42 -21.06 28.42
C THR A 179 14.95 -21.92 27.23
N ASP A 180 15.32 -23.20 27.20
CA ASP A 180 14.92 -24.14 26.14
C ASP A 180 13.39 -24.33 26.12
N HIS A 181 12.76 -24.40 27.29
CA HIS A 181 11.30 -24.49 27.41
C HIS A 181 10.62 -23.21 26.89
N LEU A 182 11.06 -22.03 27.32
CA LEU A 182 10.55 -20.75 26.86
C LEU A 182 10.70 -20.57 25.34
N LEU A 183 11.83 -21.00 24.78
CA LEU A 183 12.06 -20.99 23.34
C LEU A 183 11.12 -21.94 22.59
N SER A 184 10.90 -23.13 23.14
CA SER A 184 9.97 -24.10 22.56
C SER A 184 8.56 -23.52 22.49
N ASP A 185 8.07 -22.96 23.60
CA ASP A 185 6.73 -22.38 23.70
C ASP A 185 6.59 -21.17 22.76
N LEU A 186 7.57 -20.27 22.73
CA LEU A 186 7.56 -19.14 21.78
C LEU A 186 7.52 -19.58 20.32
N GLN A 187 8.18 -20.67 19.94
CA GLN A 187 8.30 -21.06 18.53
C GLN A 187 7.16 -21.94 18.05
N GLN A 188 6.73 -22.90 18.88
CA GLN A 188 5.70 -23.88 18.55
C GLN A 188 4.31 -23.27 18.70
N CYS A 189 4.09 -22.46 19.73
CA CYS A 189 2.77 -21.92 20.03
C CYS A 189 2.43 -20.62 19.30
N LEU A 190 3.38 -20.00 18.57
CA LEU A 190 3.18 -18.69 17.92
C LEU A 190 2.00 -18.69 16.93
N GLU A 191 1.82 -19.76 16.16
CA GLU A 191 0.74 -19.84 15.16
C GLU A 191 -0.62 -19.93 15.84
N SER A 192 -0.79 -20.86 16.80
CA SER A 192 -2.00 -20.97 17.63
C SER A 192 -2.30 -19.67 18.38
N TYR A 193 -1.29 -19.05 18.99
CA TYR A 193 -1.40 -17.76 19.64
C TYR A 193 -1.96 -16.71 18.68
N THR A 194 -1.43 -16.63 17.46
CA THR A 194 -1.84 -15.64 16.46
C THR A 194 -3.27 -15.88 16.00
N GLU A 195 -3.64 -17.12 15.68
CA GLU A 195 -4.98 -17.50 15.23
C GLU A 195 -6.05 -17.20 16.30
N VAL A 196 -5.76 -17.51 17.58
CA VAL A 196 -6.64 -17.22 18.73
C VAL A 196 -6.74 -15.71 18.96
N SER A 197 -5.60 -15.00 19.01
CA SER A 197 -5.53 -13.55 19.24
C SER A 197 -6.32 -12.76 18.18
N MET A 198 -6.29 -13.23 16.93
CA MET A 198 -7.00 -12.60 15.82
C MET A 198 -8.44 -13.10 15.67
N ARG A 199 -8.88 -14.10 16.45
CA ARG A 199 -10.20 -14.76 16.34
C ARG A 199 -10.53 -15.15 14.89
N THR A 200 -9.55 -15.77 14.22
CA THR A 200 -9.66 -16.09 12.79
C THR A 200 -10.82 -17.06 12.51
N ARG A 201 -11.12 -17.27 11.23
CA ARG A 201 -12.07 -18.31 10.82
C ARG A 201 -11.57 -19.70 11.20
N GLY A 202 -10.26 -19.96 11.05
CA GLY A 202 -9.63 -21.23 11.43
C GLY A 202 -9.91 -21.58 12.88
N TYR A 203 -9.63 -20.66 13.81
CA TYR A 203 -9.94 -20.87 15.23
C TYR A 203 -11.44 -21.01 15.50
N ARG A 204 -12.30 -20.15 14.90
CA ARG A 204 -13.75 -20.17 15.18
C ARG A 204 -14.45 -21.43 14.69
N GLU A 205 -13.99 -22.00 13.58
CA GLU A 205 -14.58 -23.19 12.94
C GLU A 205 -13.83 -24.49 13.26
N ALA A 206 -12.68 -24.42 13.95
CA ALA A 206 -11.94 -25.59 14.42
C ALA A 206 -12.80 -26.52 15.29
N GLN A 207 -12.46 -27.81 15.26
CA GLN A 207 -13.11 -28.81 16.11
C GLN A 207 -12.78 -28.54 17.59
N GLU A 208 -13.63 -28.99 18.51
CA GLU A 208 -13.50 -28.70 19.94
C GLU A 208 -12.12 -29.10 20.50
N LYS A 209 -11.60 -30.27 20.11
CA LYS A 209 -10.27 -30.74 20.51
C LYS A 209 -9.15 -29.83 20.01
N GLU A 210 -9.26 -29.35 18.78
CA GLU A 210 -8.29 -28.45 18.17
C GLU A 210 -8.36 -27.05 18.81
N LYS A 211 -9.57 -26.53 19.06
CA LYS A 211 -9.77 -25.28 19.81
C LYS A 211 -9.14 -25.32 21.20
N GLN A 212 -9.33 -26.42 21.92
CA GLN A 212 -8.72 -26.62 23.23
C GLN A 212 -7.19 -26.62 23.15
N GLN A 213 -6.62 -27.32 22.16
CA GLN A 213 -5.18 -27.29 21.94
C GLN A 213 -4.68 -25.88 21.63
N MET A 214 -5.34 -25.16 20.71
CA MET A 214 -4.97 -23.78 20.36
C MET A 214 -5.07 -22.84 21.57
N ALA A 215 -6.04 -23.04 22.46
CA ALA A 215 -6.17 -22.27 23.69
C ALA A 215 -5.04 -22.56 24.69
N VAL A 216 -4.63 -23.83 24.82
CA VAL A 216 -3.45 -24.22 25.62
C VAL A 216 -2.19 -23.59 25.05
N ASP A 217 -1.97 -23.70 23.74
CA ASP A 217 -0.82 -23.11 23.07
C ASP A 217 -0.79 -21.58 23.24
N HIS A 218 -1.95 -20.91 23.07
CA HIS A 218 -2.08 -19.48 23.28
C HIS A 218 -1.67 -19.10 24.72
N HIS A 219 -2.11 -19.86 25.72
CA HIS A 219 -1.73 -19.61 27.10
C HIS A 219 -0.23 -19.81 27.33
N ALA A 220 0.34 -20.89 26.81
CA ALA A 220 1.78 -21.18 26.91
C ALA A 220 2.63 -20.07 26.30
N PHE A 221 2.25 -19.58 25.11
CA PHE A 221 2.93 -18.45 24.46
C PHE A 221 2.89 -17.18 25.32
N VAL A 222 1.72 -16.84 25.87
CA VAL A 222 1.55 -15.65 26.73
C VAL A 222 2.37 -15.75 28.01
N GLU A 223 2.43 -16.92 28.65
CA GLU A 223 3.24 -17.13 29.85
C GLU A 223 4.74 -17.08 29.53
N ALA A 224 5.17 -17.66 28.40
CA ALA A 224 6.55 -17.55 27.95
C ALA A 224 6.96 -16.08 27.70
N GLU A 225 6.10 -15.30 27.04
CA GLU A 225 6.33 -13.87 26.80
C GLU A 225 6.41 -13.08 28.12
N LYS A 226 5.50 -13.31 29.07
CA LYS A 226 5.55 -12.68 30.40
C LYS A 226 6.82 -13.03 31.14
N ARG A 227 7.25 -14.30 31.10
CA ARG A 227 8.46 -14.76 31.79
C ARG A 227 9.71 -14.12 31.20
N ILE A 228 9.80 -14.04 29.86
CA ILE A 228 10.90 -13.36 29.17
C ILE A 228 10.90 -11.86 29.52
N ALA A 229 9.74 -11.20 29.48
CA ALA A 229 9.63 -9.80 29.88
C ALA A 229 10.08 -9.57 31.33
N SER A 230 9.82 -10.52 32.23
CA SER A 230 10.33 -10.49 33.61
C SER A 230 11.86 -10.55 33.65
N PHE A 231 12.48 -11.45 32.90
CA PHE A 231 13.95 -11.52 32.82
C PHE A 231 14.56 -10.25 32.22
N LEU A 232 13.94 -9.69 31.18
CA LEU A 232 14.43 -8.47 30.53
C LEU A 232 14.33 -7.23 31.41
N LYS A 233 13.36 -7.17 32.34
CA LYS A 233 13.26 -6.09 33.33
C LYS A 233 14.32 -6.18 34.43
N GLY A 234 14.91 -7.37 34.64
CA GLY A 234 15.85 -7.66 35.72
C GLY A 234 15.20 -7.60 37.11
N ASN A 235 15.95 -8.05 38.12
CA ASN A 235 15.52 -8.06 39.52
C ASN A 235 15.89 -6.78 40.31
N GLY A 236 16.29 -5.70 39.64
CA GLY A 236 16.64 -4.43 40.29
C GLY A 236 17.98 -4.43 41.06
N GLU A 237 18.82 -5.47 40.89
CA GLU A 237 20.14 -5.51 41.53
C GLU A 237 21.18 -4.73 40.71
N GLU A 238 21.72 -3.67 41.31
CA GLU A 238 22.75 -2.80 40.75
C GLU A 238 24.08 -3.56 40.61
N GLY A 239 24.43 -4.00 39.40
CA GLY A 239 25.80 -4.47 39.13
C GLY A 239 26.03 -5.40 37.93
N GLY A 240 24.97 -5.93 37.29
CA GLY A 240 25.12 -6.89 36.18
C GLY A 240 23.98 -6.93 35.17
N GLY A 241 23.22 -5.83 35.04
CA GLY A 241 22.04 -5.75 34.17
C GLY A 241 22.37 -5.83 32.68
N LEU A 242 21.39 -6.30 31.89
CA LEU A 242 21.43 -6.17 30.42
C LEU A 242 21.51 -4.70 30.02
N ASP A 243 22.25 -4.42 28.96
CA ASP A 243 22.24 -3.08 28.40
C ASP A 243 20.90 -2.79 27.69
N GLU A 244 20.53 -1.50 27.61
CA GLU A 244 19.25 -1.10 27.01
C GLU A 244 19.14 -1.50 25.54
N ASN A 245 20.26 -1.56 24.81
CA ASN A 245 20.28 -1.98 23.41
C ASN A 245 20.00 -3.48 23.25
N GLU A 246 20.48 -4.32 24.16
CA GLU A 246 20.22 -5.76 24.22
C GLU A 246 18.75 -6.03 24.49
N ILE A 247 18.16 -5.31 25.45
CA ILE A 247 16.73 -5.39 25.76
C ILE A 247 15.90 -4.96 24.54
N GLN A 248 16.23 -3.82 23.93
CA GLN A 248 15.53 -3.32 22.74
C GLN A 248 15.68 -4.29 21.55
N LYS A 249 16.86 -4.89 21.37
CA LYS A 249 17.13 -5.86 20.30
C LYS A 249 16.30 -7.13 20.45
N VAL A 250 16.23 -7.70 21.64
CA VAL A 250 15.42 -8.92 21.88
C VAL A 250 13.94 -8.60 21.78
N THR A 251 13.48 -7.54 22.42
CA THR A 251 12.07 -7.10 22.36
C THR A 251 11.65 -6.84 20.91
N GLY A 252 12.49 -6.14 20.14
CA GLY A 252 12.24 -5.88 18.73
C GLY A 252 12.19 -7.14 17.86
N LEU A 253 13.02 -8.16 18.15
CA LEU A 253 12.96 -9.45 17.45
C LEU A 253 11.68 -10.22 17.73
N LEU A 254 11.27 -10.29 19.00
CA LEU A 254 10.03 -10.97 19.41
C LEU A 254 8.81 -10.29 18.80
N GLU A 255 8.76 -8.96 18.87
CA GLU A 255 7.67 -8.17 18.28
C GLU A 255 7.64 -8.28 16.75
N SER A 256 8.81 -8.34 16.10
CA SER A 256 8.91 -8.59 14.65
C SER A 256 8.35 -9.97 14.28
N ALA A 257 8.65 -11.01 15.07
CA ALA A 257 8.14 -12.36 14.83
C ALA A 257 6.61 -12.43 15.00
N LYS A 258 6.05 -11.79 16.04
CA LYS A 258 4.60 -11.68 16.25
C LYS A 258 3.90 -10.94 15.11
N ASN A 259 4.44 -9.79 14.71
CA ASN A 259 3.89 -9.01 13.60
C ASN A 259 3.95 -9.78 12.28
N LEU A 260 5.04 -10.49 12.00
CA LEU A 260 5.15 -11.28 10.78
C LEU A 260 4.20 -12.49 10.79
N ALA A 261 4.03 -13.17 11.93
CA ALA A 261 3.05 -14.24 12.08
C ALA A 261 1.61 -13.73 11.82
N ARG A 262 1.26 -12.57 12.38
CA ARG A 262 -0.03 -11.90 12.10
C ARG A 262 -0.19 -11.59 10.61
N ASN A 263 0.86 -11.05 9.97
CA ASN A 263 0.81 -10.71 8.56
C ASN A 263 0.70 -11.97 7.66
N ILE A 264 1.28 -13.12 8.07
CA ILE A 264 1.11 -14.41 7.38
C ILE A 264 -0.35 -14.88 7.42
N VAL A 265 -1.05 -14.71 8.55
CA VAL A 265 -2.48 -15.02 8.65
C VAL A 265 -3.28 -14.19 7.65
N PHE A 266 -3.03 -12.88 7.58
CA PHE A 266 -3.66 -12.03 6.57
C PHE A 266 -3.33 -12.51 5.16
N ALA A 267 -2.06 -12.68 4.81
CA ALA A 267 -1.63 -13.12 3.48
C ALA A 267 -2.28 -14.46 3.07
N THR A 268 -2.42 -15.39 4.01
CA THR A 268 -3.07 -16.70 3.76
C THR A 268 -4.57 -16.53 3.50
N GLN A 269 -5.25 -15.67 4.26
CA GLN A 269 -6.68 -15.36 4.03
C GLN A 269 -6.91 -14.66 2.70
N GLU A 270 -5.96 -13.84 2.26
CA GLU A 270 -6.04 -13.13 0.98
C GLU A 270 -6.01 -14.07 -0.23
N ILE A 271 -5.30 -15.20 -0.17
CA ILE A 271 -5.28 -16.22 -1.24
C ILE A 271 -6.72 -16.66 -1.57
N SER A 272 -7.46 -17.09 -0.54
CA SER A 272 -8.85 -17.55 -0.72
C SER A 272 -9.79 -16.44 -1.21
N LYS A 273 -9.59 -15.18 -0.77
CA LYS A 273 -10.40 -14.05 -1.24
C LYS A 273 -10.09 -13.70 -2.68
N TRP A 274 -8.82 -13.74 -3.07
CA TRP A 274 -8.36 -13.49 -4.42
C TRP A 274 -8.89 -14.55 -5.38
N GLU A 275 -8.79 -15.84 -5.05
CA GLU A 275 -9.37 -16.93 -5.86
C GLU A 275 -10.89 -16.76 -6.06
N ARG A 276 -11.61 -16.40 -4.99
CA ARG A 276 -13.06 -16.14 -5.08
C ARG A 276 -13.35 -14.96 -6.00
N ARG A 277 -12.56 -13.89 -5.92
CA ARG A 277 -12.69 -12.72 -6.81
C ARG A 277 -12.48 -13.13 -8.26
N VAL A 278 -11.43 -13.88 -8.57
CA VAL A 278 -11.14 -14.36 -9.94
C VAL A 278 -12.30 -15.21 -10.46
N LYS A 279 -12.77 -16.19 -9.68
CA LYS A 279 -13.91 -17.05 -10.05
C LYS A 279 -15.20 -16.26 -10.25
N LYS A 280 -15.49 -15.31 -9.36
CA LYS A 280 -16.68 -14.46 -9.45
C LYS A 280 -16.65 -13.60 -10.71
N THR A 281 -15.53 -12.93 -10.98
CA THR A 281 -15.38 -12.12 -12.20
C THR A 281 -15.50 -12.98 -13.46
N ALA A 282 -14.89 -14.17 -13.48
CA ALA A 282 -15.02 -15.08 -14.60
C ALA A 282 -16.49 -15.48 -14.87
N ALA A 283 -17.25 -15.79 -13.81
CA ALA A 283 -18.67 -16.10 -13.92
C ALA A 283 -19.51 -14.89 -14.39
N GLU A 284 -19.24 -13.69 -13.89
CA GLU A 284 -19.93 -12.45 -14.31
C GLU A 284 -19.68 -12.09 -15.78
N LEU A 285 -18.61 -12.61 -16.38
CA LEU A 285 -18.20 -12.33 -17.75
C LEU A 285 -18.47 -13.49 -18.70
N GLU A 286 -18.97 -14.61 -18.22
CA GLU A 286 -19.34 -15.78 -19.03
C GLU A 286 -20.32 -15.38 -20.15
N GLY A 287 -20.05 -15.84 -21.37
CA GLY A 287 -20.86 -15.50 -22.56
C GLY A 287 -20.73 -14.05 -23.07
N ILE A 288 -20.05 -13.15 -22.34
CA ILE A 288 -19.85 -11.76 -22.80
C ILE A 288 -18.76 -11.72 -23.89
N PRO A 289 -19.03 -11.13 -25.07
CA PRO A 289 -18.05 -11.05 -26.16
C PRO A 289 -16.78 -10.28 -25.78
N PRO A 290 -15.60 -10.66 -26.32
CA PRO A 290 -14.33 -9.99 -26.03
C PRO A 290 -14.33 -8.47 -26.26
N ALA A 291 -15.00 -7.98 -27.32
CA ALA A 291 -15.12 -6.55 -27.59
C ALA A 291 -15.84 -5.78 -26.45
N VAL A 292 -16.87 -6.39 -25.85
CA VAL A 292 -17.59 -5.80 -24.71
C VAL A 292 -16.73 -5.86 -23.44
N ARG A 293 -15.97 -6.94 -23.26
CA ARG A 293 -14.99 -7.05 -22.16
C ARG A 293 -13.87 -6.00 -22.26
N ARG A 294 -13.35 -5.73 -23.47
CA ARG A 294 -12.37 -4.65 -23.73
C ARG A 294 -12.94 -3.28 -23.35
N ARG A 295 -14.21 -3.02 -23.69
CA ARG A 295 -14.90 -1.79 -23.25
C ARG A 295 -14.97 -1.69 -21.72
N LYS A 296 -15.27 -2.79 -21.01
CA LYS A 296 -15.24 -2.81 -19.53
C LYS A 296 -13.86 -2.48 -18.97
N LEU A 297 -12.77 -2.97 -19.58
CA LEU A 297 -11.40 -2.62 -19.18
C LEU A 297 -11.14 -1.12 -19.33
N LYS A 298 -11.56 -0.53 -20.47
CA LYS A 298 -11.47 0.91 -20.72
C LYS A 298 -12.28 1.73 -19.71
N ASP A 299 -13.51 1.31 -19.41
CA ASP A 299 -14.36 1.97 -18.41
C ASP A 299 -13.72 1.91 -17.00
N LEU A 300 -13.03 0.83 -16.67
CA LEU A 300 -12.28 0.68 -15.42
C LEU A 300 -11.07 1.63 -15.36
N ILE A 301 -10.33 1.80 -16.46
CA ILE A 301 -9.21 2.78 -16.53
C ILE A 301 -9.73 4.21 -16.33
N PHE A 302 -10.84 4.58 -16.99
CA PHE A 302 -11.45 5.91 -16.79
C PHE A 302 -12.05 6.11 -15.40
N SER A 303 -12.61 5.06 -14.79
CA SER A 303 -13.04 5.14 -13.40
C SER A 303 -11.85 5.37 -12.47
N LYS A 304 -10.72 4.71 -12.73
CA LYS A 304 -9.48 4.89 -11.95
C LYS A 304 -8.88 6.29 -12.14
N LYS A 305 -8.96 6.88 -13.33
CA LYS A 305 -8.53 8.27 -13.61
C LYS A 305 -9.11 9.29 -12.63
N GLU A 306 -10.39 9.16 -12.27
CA GLU A 306 -11.03 10.09 -11.35
C GLU A 306 -10.41 10.04 -9.95
N TYR A 307 -10.14 8.84 -9.43
CA TYR A 307 -9.46 8.66 -8.14
C TYR A 307 -7.99 9.06 -8.20
N ILE A 308 -7.27 8.76 -9.29
CA ILE A 308 -5.89 9.23 -9.47
C ILE A 308 -5.87 10.76 -9.43
N SER A 309 -6.83 11.44 -10.06
CA SER A 309 -6.92 12.91 -10.04
C SER A 309 -7.12 13.49 -8.63
N LEU A 310 -7.70 12.73 -7.68
CA LEU A 310 -7.86 13.18 -6.29
C LEU A 310 -6.51 13.35 -5.56
N THR A 311 -5.48 12.61 -5.95
CA THR A 311 -4.11 12.76 -5.39
C THR A 311 -3.62 14.21 -5.52
N ALA A 312 -3.77 14.80 -6.71
CA ALA A 312 -3.40 16.18 -7.00
C ALA A 312 -4.42 17.19 -6.50
N LYS A 313 -5.73 16.93 -6.70
CA LYS A 313 -6.80 17.87 -6.30
C LYS A 313 -6.79 18.12 -4.79
N SER A 314 -6.60 17.07 -3.97
CA SER A 314 -6.48 17.19 -2.51
C SER A 314 -5.24 18.00 -2.08
N ALA A 315 -4.18 17.94 -2.88
CA ALA A 315 -2.96 18.72 -2.70
C ALA A 315 -3.02 20.13 -3.33
N ARG A 316 -4.14 20.51 -3.96
CA ARG A 316 -4.32 21.75 -4.76
C ARG A 316 -3.24 21.88 -5.84
N ARG A 317 -2.93 20.79 -6.52
CA ARG A 317 -1.97 20.70 -7.64
C ARG A 317 -2.69 20.40 -8.95
N ASP A 318 -1.95 20.61 -10.05
CA ASP A 318 -2.40 20.22 -11.39
C ASP A 318 -2.62 18.70 -11.43
N PRO A 319 -3.80 18.22 -11.88
CA PRO A 319 -4.15 16.80 -11.87
C PRO A 319 -3.58 16.03 -13.06
N SER A 320 -2.65 16.60 -13.82
CA SER A 320 -1.96 15.89 -14.91
C SER A 320 -1.19 14.68 -14.42
N GLN A 321 -1.22 13.63 -15.23
CA GLN A 321 -0.44 12.41 -15.06
C GLN A 321 0.97 12.56 -15.64
N LEU A 322 1.20 13.56 -16.48
CA LEU A 322 2.50 13.82 -17.08
C LEU A 322 3.52 14.21 -16.01
N CYS A 323 4.74 13.69 -16.15
CA CYS A 323 5.82 13.98 -15.21
C CYS A 323 6.16 15.49 -15.23
N GLN A 324 6.03 16.12 -14.05
CA GLN A 324 6.39 17.54 -13.83
C GLN A 324 7.57 17.69 -12.85
N SER A 325 8.25 16.60 -12.51
CA SER A 325 9.22 16.57 -11.41
C SER A 325 10.57 16.02 -11.86
N GLN A 326 11.63 16.79 -11.60
CA GLN A 326 13.02 16.34 -11.72
C GLN A 326 13.51 15.58 -10.47
N LYS A 327 12.68 15.47 -9.43
CA LYS A 327 13.00 14.67 -8.24
C LYS A 327 12.81 13.18 -8.53
N PRO A 328 13.52 12.28 -7.83
CA PRO A 328 13.31 10.84 -7.95
C PRO A 328 11.85 10.47 -7.70
N PRO A 329 11.25 9.57 -8.50
CA PRO A 329 9.92 9.06 -8.24
C PRO A 329 9.90 8.16 -7.00
N LEU A 330 8.71 7.93 -6.46
CA LEU A 330 8.48 6.94 -5.41
C LEU A 330 8.62 5.52 -5.99
N SER A 331 9.66 4.80 -5.57
CA SER A 331 9.85 3.39 -5.91
C SER A 331 8.95 2.46 -5.09
N LEU A 332 8.67 1.26 -5.61
CA LEU A 332 7.78 0.29 -4.95
C LEU A 332 8.33 -0.23 -3.61
N ASP A 333 9.63 -0.45 -3.51
CA ASP A 333 10.29 -0.87 -2.27
C ASP A 333 10.19 0.20 -1.18
N ARG A 334 10.36 1.48 -1.56
CA ARG A 334 10.21 2.62 -0.65
C ARG A 334 8.75 2.82 -0.25
N ALA A 335 7.82 2.70 -1.19
CA ALA A 335 6.39 2.71 -0.91
C ALA A 335 6.02 1.59 0.08
N ALA A 336 6.57 0.39 -0.12
CA ALA A 336 6.34 -0.74 0.77
C ALA A 336 6.83 -0.48 2.18
N ALA A 337 8.09 -0.09 2.34
CA ALA A 337 8.67 0.22 3.65
C ALA A 337 7.84 1.25 4.43
N ILE A 338 7.43 2.34 3.77
CA ILE A 338 6.68 3.43 4.43
C ILE A 338 5.26 2.99 4.80
N VAL A 339 4.53 2.36 3.88
CA VAL A 339 3.13 1.96 4.14
C VAL A 339 3.07 0.93 5.27
N GLU A 340 3.99 -0.05 5.28
CA GLU A 340 4.09 -1.04 6.34
C GLU A 340 4.44 -0.39 7.69
N GLU A 341 5.43 0.53 7.73
CA GLU A 341 5.79 1.26 8.96
C GLU A 341 4.60 2.02 9.53
N LEU A 342 3.88 2.76 8.68
CA LEU A 342 2.75 3.58 9.12
C LEU A 342 1.54 2.73 9.52
N ALA A 343 1.24 1.65 8.81
CA ALA A 343 0.15 0.74 9.15
C ALA A 343 0.39 0.04 10.49
N ALA A 344 1.64 -0.28 10.82
CA ALA A 344 1.99 -0.88 12.12
C ALA A 344 1.68 0.04 13.31
N LEU A 345 1.58 1.36 13.10
CA LEU A 345 1.25 2.35 14.14
C LEU A 345 -0.27 2.48 14.41
N ASP A 346 -1.13 1.93 13.54
CA ASP A 346 -2.59 1.88 13.67
C ASP A 346 -3.13 0.47 13.34
N PRO A 347 -2.82 -0.56 14.15
CA PRO A 347 -3.22 -1.95 13.88
C PRO A 347 -4.75 -2.14 13.83
N GLU A 348 -5.52 -1.26 14.47
CA GLU A 348 -7.00 -1.27 14.44
C GLU A 348 -7.55 -1.05 13.02
N MET A 349 -6.75 -0.51 12.11
CA MET A 349 -7.13 -0.42 10.70
C MET A 349 -7.36 -1.79 10.05
N LEU A 350 -6.77 -2.85 10.59
CA LEU A 350 -6.80 -4.20 10.03
C LEU A 350 -8.01 -5.03 10.47
N VAL A 351 -8.79 -4.54 11.43
CA VAL A 351 -9.95 -5.25 11.98
C VAL A 351 -11.30 -4.64 11.55
N VAL A 352 -11.28 -3.59 10.74
CA VAL A 352 -12.51 -2.97 10.22
C VAL A 352 -13.27 -3.91 9.29
N ALA A 353 -14.59 -3.70 9.19
CA ALA A 353 -15.49 -4.53 8.37
C ALA A 353 -15.01 -4.66 6.93
N ARG A 354 -14.45 -3.58 6.36
CA ARG A 354 -13.95 -3.57 5.00
C ARG A 354 -12.79 -4.54 4.76
N ILE A 355 -11.85 -4.67 5.70
CA ILE A 355 -10.75 -5.63 5.61
C ILE A 355 -11.26 -7.06 5.72
N ARG A 356 -12.22 -7.29 6.63
CA ARG A 356 -12.87 -8.59 6.77
C ARG A 356 -13.55 -9.04 5.47
N MET A 357 -14.25 -8.12 4.80
CA MET A 357 -15.01 -8.40 3.58
C MET A 357 -14.13 -8.52 2.33
N TYR A 358 -13.26 -7.54 2.10
CA TYR A 358 -12.54 -7.40 0.82
C TYR A 358 -11.06 -7.76 0.89
N GLY A 359 -10.52 -7.91 2.09
CA GLY A 359 -9.10 -8.20 2.28
C GLY A 359 -8.25 -7.00 2.60
N ILE A 360 -6.93 -7.14 2.45
CA ILE A 360 -6.00 -6.03 2.62
C ILE A 360 -6.02 -5.23 1.31
N PRO A 361 -6.16 -3.89 1.33
CA PRO A 361 -6.19 -3.12 0.11
C PRO A 361 -4.86 -3.27 -0.65
N ARG A 362 -4.93 -3.27 -1.99
CA ARG A 362 -3.71 -3.24 -2.81
C ARG A 362 -3.17 -1.81 -2.85
N VAL A 363 -1.87 -1.64 -2.88
CA VAL A 363 -1.20 -0.34 -3.02
C VAL A 363 -0.75 -0.17 -4.46
N ILE A 364 -1.18 0.89 -5.12
CA ILE A 364 -0.83 1.20 -6.50
C ILE A 364 -0.05 2.51 -6.52
N VAL A 365 1.17 2.47 -7.06
CA VAL A 365 1.89 3.70 -7.43
C VAL A 365 1.38 4.16 -8.79
N VAL A 366 0.82 5.37 -8.84
CA VAL A 366 0.10 5.91 -10.00
C VAL A 366 0.81 7.16 -10.56
N PRO A 367 0.71 7.44 -11.87
CA PRO A 367 1.34 8.60 -12.48
C PRO A 367 0.75 9.92 -11.93
N GLY A 368 1.57 10.97 -11.95
CA GLY A 368 1.21 12.29 -11.44
C GLY A 368 1.73 12.58 -10.03
N GLN A 369 1.13 13.59 -9.38
CA GLN A 369 1.65 14.19 -8.16
C GLN A 369 0.59 14.43 -7.09
N GLY A 370 1.02 14.60 -5.84
CA GLY A 370 0.16 15.11 -4.76
C GLY A 370 0.25 14.29 -3.48
N TYR A 371 -0.89 14.08 -2.83
CA TYR A 371 -1.02 13.19 -1.67
C TYR A 371 -1.55 11.82 -2.08
N GLY A 372 -1.44 10.83 -1.21
CA GLY A 372 -2.10 9.55 -1.43
C GLY A 372 -3.59 9.64 -1.16
N THR A 373 -4.35 8.73 -1.74
CA THR A 373 -5.80 8.61 -1.53
C THR A 373 -6.20 7.15 -1.51
N TYR A 374 -7.45 6.89 -1.18
CA TYR A 374 -8.04 5.58 -1.20
C TYR A 374 -9.18 5.53 -2.22
N ASP A 375 -9.18 4.47 -3.02
CA ASP A 375 -10.23 4.17 -3.98
C ASP A 375 -11.17 3.12 -3.36
N TRP A 376 -12.37 3.59 -2.99
CA TRP A 376 -13.42 2.75 -2.45
C TRP A 376 -13.91 1.72 -3.46
N SER A 377 -13.92 2.03 -4.76
CA SER A 377 -14.56 1.22 -5.79
C SER A 377 -13.94 -0.18 -5.91
N ASP A 378 -12.63 -0.29 -5.80
CA ASP A 378 -11.90 -1.54 -5.97
C ASP A 378 -10.93 -1.87 -4.81
N HIS A 379 -11.08 -1.14 -3.71
CA HIS A 379 -10.32 -1.34 -2.48
C HIS A 379 -8.80 -1.21 -2.69
N THR A 380 -8.37 -0.04 -3.17
CA THR A 380 -6.94 0.24 -3.44
C THR A 380 -6.47 1.54 -2.81
N LEU A 381 -5.25 1.53 -2.27
CA LEU A 381 -4.53 2.72 -1.83
C LEU A 381 -3.73 3.24 -3.04
N LEU A 382 -3.93 4.50 -3.40
CA LEU A 382 -3.23 5.13 -4.51
C LEU A 382 -2.15 6.06 -3.96
N LEU A 383 -0.91 5.85 -4.38
CA LEU A 383 0.22 6.71 -4.06
C LEU A 383 0.72 7.37 -5.35
N PRO A 384 0.79 8.70 -5.43
CA PRO A 384 1.35 9.35 -6.62
C PRO A 384 2.84 9.03 -6.74
N ALA A 385 3.30 8.79 -7.97
CA ALA A 385 4.70 8.58 -8.29
C ALA A 385 5.57 9.77 -7.88
N PHE A 386 5.00 10.98 -7.84
CA PHE A 386 5.69 12.19 -7.38
C PHE A 386 4.97 12.80 -6.15
N PRO A 387 5.23 12.29 -4.93
CA PRO A 387 4.65 12.85 -3.72
C PRO A 387 4.94 14.34 -3.56
N LEU A 388 3.95 15.10 -3.07
CA LEU A 388 4.10 16.53 -2.87
C LEU A 388 5.30 16.84 -1.96
N ASN A 389 6.13 17.79 -2.41
CA ASN A 389 7.36 18.21 -1.71
C ASN A 389 8.38 17.08 -1.48
N ASN A 390 8.26 15.95 -2.19
CA ASN A 390 9.06 14.75 -1.96
C ASN A 390 8.89 14.17 -0.54
N LEU A 391 7.65 14.16 -0.04
CA LEU A 391 7.28 13.60 1.26
C LEU A 391 6.43 12.33 1.09
N PRO A 392 7.06 11.17 0.79
CA PRO A 392 6.33 9.93 0.58
C PRO A 392 5.58 9.43 1.83
N GLU A 393 6.08 9.73 3.04
CA GLU A 393 5.40 9.43 4.31
C GLU A 393 4.07 10.17 4.41
N LYS A 394 4.02 11.40 3.90
CA LYS A 394 2.79 12.19 3.86
C LYS A 394 1.79 11.62 2.86
N ALA A 395 2.26 11.17 1.69
CA ALA A 395 1.38 10.52 0.72
C ALA A 395 0.79 9.22 1.29
N ALA A 396 1.62 8.35 1.87
CA ALA A 396 1.18 7.11 2.50
C ALA A 396 0.19 7.36 3.65
N ALA A 397 0.49 8.30 4.56
CA ALA A 397 -0.40 8.63 5.66
C ALA A 397 -1.77 9.18 5.19
N TYR A 398 -1.81 9.94 4.09
CA TYR A 398 -3.07 10.41 3.51
C TYR A 398 -3.87 9.27 2.86
N ALA A 399 -3.22 8.32 2.18
CA ALA A 399 -3.89 7.12 1.67
C ALA A 399 -4.48 6.27 2.80
N LEU A 400 -3.72 6.06 3.88
CA LEU A 400 -4.21 5.35 5.07
C LEU A 400 -5.33 6.13 5.79
N GLY A 401 -5.20 7.45 5.88
CA GLY A 401 -6.20 8.33 6.49
C GLY A 401 -7.51 8.37 5.72
N THR A 402 -7.46 8.43 4.39
CA THR A 402 -8.64 8.31 3.51
C THR A 402 -9.30 6.94 3.66
N PHE A 403 -8.51 5.86 3.70
CA PHE A 403 -9.03 4.53 4.02
C PHE A 403 -9.74 4.48 5.38
N ARG A 404 -9.11 4.99 6.46
CA ARG A 404 -9.72 5.01 7.80
C ARG A 404 -10.99 5.82 7.85
N TRP A 405 -11.01 6.96 7.17
CA TRP A 405 -12.19 7.81 7.10
C TRP A 405 -13.34 7.13 6.35
N ASP A 406 -13.07 6.55 5.19
CA ASP A 406 -14.13 5.99 4.37
C ASP A 406 -14.63 4.65 4.95
N SER A 407 -13.75 3.84 5.52
CA SER A 407 -14.10 2.55 6.15
C SER A 407 -14.75 2.66 7.53
N ASP A 408 -14.90 3.88 8.05
CA ASP A 408 -15.65 4.17 9.27
C ASP A 408 -17.17 4.10 9.00
N GLU A 409 -17.66 2.88 8.78
CA GLU A 409 -19.08 2.57 8.49
C GLU A 409 -19.97 2.88 9.69
N ASP A 410 -19.52 2.55 10.91
CA ASP A 410 -20.21 2.84 12.18
C ASP A 410 -20.11 4.31 12.61
N ARG A 411 -19.43 5.14 11.80
CA ARG A 411 -19.20 6.58 12.04
C ARG A 411 -18.54 6.92 13.37
N VAL A 412 -17.79 5.99 13.97
CA VAL A 412 -17.12 6.20 15.27
C VAL A 412 -16.08 7.31 15.14
N ILE A 413 -15.20 7.22 14.14
CA ILE A 413 -14.16 8.22 13.88
C ILE A 413 -14.79 9.56 13.48
N LYS A 414 -15.73 9.54 12.53
CA LYS A 414 -16.38 10.74 12.00
C LYS A 414 -17.09 11.51 13.10
N ASN A 415 -17.92 10.84 13.90
CA ASN A 415 -18.69 11.49 14.96
C ASN A 415 -17.77 12.00 16.07
N SER A 416 -16.77 11.23 16.51
CA SER A 416 -15.82 11.69 17.53
C SER A 416 -15.00 12.89 17.06
N TYR A 417 -14.57 12.90 15.80
CA TYR A 417 -13.75 13.98 15.24
C TYR A 417 -14.57 15.26 14.97
N GLU A 418 -15.85 15.14 14.60
CA GLU A 418 -16.78 16.27 14.42
C GLU A 418 -17.07 17.02 15.73
N LEU A 419 -17.07 16.32 16.86
CA LEU A 419 -17.35 16.91 18.18
C LEU A 419 -16.25 17.85 18.68
N ILE A 420 -15.05 17.79 18.10
CA ILE A 420 -13.94 18.71 18.37
C ILE A 420 -14.39 20.14 18.07
N LYS A 421 -14.20 21.07 19.00
CA LYS A 421 -14.70 22.45 18.91
C LYS A 421 -14.30 23.14 17.60
N GLU A 422 -13.05 22.92 17.17
CA GLU A 422 -12.46 23.47 15.96
C GLU A 422 -13.00 22.86 14.65
N ASN A 423 -13.76 21.76 14.75
CA ASN A 423 -14.33 21.02 13.63
C ASN A 423 -15.85 21.19 13.49
N ARG A 424 -16.52 21.77 14.49
CA ARG A 424 -17.97 21.99 14.45
C ARG A 424 -18.37 22.88 13.27
N GLY A 425 -19.38 22.45 12.52
CA GLY A 425 -19.93 23.20 11.39
C GLY A 425 -19.08 23.15 10.11
N LYS A 426 -17.97 22.39 10.08
CA LYS A 426 -17.25 22.13 8.83
C LYS A 426 -18.10 21.28 7.89
N SER A 427 -17.95 21.52 6.59
CA SER A 427 -18.46 20.59 5.58
C SER A 427 -17.79 19.22 5.73
N ILE A 428 -18.41 18.16 5.24
CA ILE A 428 -17.82 16.81 5.28
C ILE A 428 -16.43 16.76 4.59
N LEU A 429 -16.25 17.55 3.54
CA LEU A 429 -14.98 17.65 2.79
C LEU A 429 -13.90 18.39 3.57
N ASP A 430 -14.26 19.47 4.28
CA ASP A 430 -13.32 20.22 5.12
C ASP A 430 -12.96 19.43 6.39
N LEU A 431 -13.92 18.66 6.91
CA LEU A 431 -13.73 17.79 8.05
C LEU A 431 -12.78 16.65 7.70
N SER A 432 -13.00 15.95 6.58
CA SER A 432 -12.12 14.88 6.12
C SER A 432 -10.71 15.40 5.80
N SER A 433 -10.60 16.54 5.13
CA SER A 433 -9.31 17.20 4.86
C SER A 433 -8.55 17.58 6.15
N SER A 434 -9.27 18.02 7.19
CA SER A 434 -8.68 18.27 8.51
C SER A 434 -8.21 16.98 9.16
N PHE A 435 -9.03 15.92 9.09
CA PHE A 435 -8.69 14.60 9.62
C PHE A 435 -7.43 14.04 8.99
N TYR A 436 -7.28 14.06 7.65
CA TYR A 436 -6.10 13.52 6.97
C TYR A 436 -4.80 14.21 7.40
N ARG A 437 -4.86 15.54 7.59
CA ARG A 437 -3.71 16.31 8.10
C ARG A 437 -3.36 15.92 9.53
N ASP A 438 -4.35 15.83 10.41
CA ASP A 438 -4.13 15.47 11.81
C ASP A 438 -3.68 14.00 11.93
N TYR A 439 -4.21 13.10 11.10
CA TYR A 439 -3.82 11.69 11.03
C TYR A 439 -2.38 11.50 10.54
N PHE A 440 -1.93 12.30 9.56
CA PHE A 440 -0.52 12.33 9.19
C PHE A 440 0.38 12.73 10.36
N LEU A 441 0.03 13.79 11.10
CA LEU A 441 0.81 14.21 12.28
C LEU A 441 0.74 13.15 13.39
N TRP A 442 -0.41 12.51 13.56
CA TRP A 442 -0.57 11.43 14.52
C TRP A 442 0.41 10.27 14.26
N LEU A 443 0.41 9.73 13.04
CA LEU A 443 1.27 8.61 12.70
C LEU A 443 2.75 8.99 12.67
N THR A 444 3.11 10.14 12.10
CA THR A 444 4.52 10.48 11.88
C THR A 444 5.19 11.20 13.04
N LYS A 445 4.42 11.72 14.00
CA LYS A 445 4.94 12.53 15.13
C LYS A 445 4.43 12.04 16.47
N GLU A 446 3.11 12.02 16.71
CA GLU A 446 2.55 11.68 18.03
C GLU A 446 2.84 10.24 18.45
N LYS A 447 2.66 9.28 17.54
CA LYS A 447 3.00 7.87 17.78
C LYS A 447 4.50 7.64 18.00
N LYS A 448 5.35 8.61 17.64
CA LYS A 448 6.80 8.63 17.91
C LYS A 448 7.17 9.44 19.16
N GLY A 449 6.18 9.87 19.96
CA GLY A 449 6.37 10.59 21.22
C GLY A 449 6.38 12.12 21.11
N TYR A 450 6.24 12.68 19.91
CA TYR A 450 6.22 14.14 19.72
C TYR A 450 4.80 14.69 19.84
N ARG A 451 4.53 15.48 20.89
CA ARG A 451 3.23 16.13 21.11
C ARG A 451 3.09 17.41 20.26
N ILE A 452 2.45 17.31 19.10
CA ILE A 452 2.31 18.37 18.08
C ILE A 452 0.84 18.71 17.79
N LEU A 453 -0.09 17.75 17.92
CA LEU A 453 -1.51 17.99 17.72
C LEU A 453 -2.07 18.95 18.78
N PRO A 454 -3.06 19.78 18.42
CA PRO A 454 -3.82 20.56 19.39
C PRO A 454 -4.40 19.66 20.49
N ARG A 455 -4.48 20.18 21.73
CA ARG A 455 -4.88 19.41 22.91
C ARG A 455 -6.19 18.61 22.72
N ASN A 456 -7.19 19.20 22.08
CA ASN A 456 -8.47 18.55 21.81
C ASN A 456 -8.33 17.43 20.78
N SER A 457 -7.65 17.68 19.66
CA SER A 457 -7.35 16.66 18.65
C SER A 457 -6.55 15.51 19.23
N HIS A 458 -5.47 15.78 19.97
CA HIS A 458 -4.68 14.75 20.63
C HIS A 458 -5.54 13.86 21.54
N LYS A 459 -6.38 14.47 22.41
CA LYS A 459 -7.25 13.70 23.32
C LYS A 459 -8.19 12.77 22.55
N VAL A 460 -8.82 13.27 21.48
CA VAL A 460 -9.73 12.47 20.67
C VAL A 460 -8.99 11.38 19.91
N PHE A 461 -7.80 11.65 19.36
CA PHE A 461 -6.98 10.64 18.69
C PHE A 461 -6.51 9.52 19.63
N VAL A 462 -6.09 9.86 20.85
CA VAL A 462 -5.77 8.86 21.88
C VAL A 462 -6.96 7.95 22.16
N GLN A 463 -8.18 8.50 22.20
CA GLN A 463 -9.40 7.73 22.43
C GLN A 463 -9.84 6.90 21.20
N MET A 464 -9.74 7.47 20.00
CA MET A 464 -10.13 6.79 18.75
C MET A 464 -9.20 5.63 18.40
N PHE A 465 -7.91 5.78 18.70
CA PHE A 465 -6.86 4.82 18.34
C PHE A 465 -6.19 4.18 19.57
N SER A 466 -6.86 4.17 20.71
CA SER A 466 -6.45 3.31 21.83
C SER A 466 -6.68 1.86 21.44
N ALA A 467 -5.73 0.99 21.80
CA ALA A 467 -5.95 -0.45 21.68
C ALA A 467 -7.24 -0.80 22.44
N ARG A 468 -8.20 -1.41 21.77
CA ARG A 468 -9.41 -1.89 22.45
C ARG A 468 -8.95 -2.99 23.40
N SER A 469 -9.27 -2.86 24.68
CA SER A 469 -9.14 -3.96 25.63
C SER A 469 -9.83 -5.16 25.00
N GLN A 470 -9.11 -6.27 24.85
CA GLN A 470 -9.74 -7.53 24.44
C GLN A 470 -10.64 -7.97 25.60
N GLU A 471 -11.93 -7.62 25.53
CA GLU A 471 -12.97 -8.30 26.30
C GLU A 471 -13.29 -9.68 25.70
#